data_AF-A0A1Y3PKJ5-F1
#
_entry.id   AF-A0A1Y3PKJ5-F1
#
_cell.length_a   1.000
_cell.length_b   1.000
_cell.length_c   1.000
_cell.angle_alpha   90.00
_cell.angle_beta   90.00
_cell.angle_gamma   90.00
#
_symmetry.space_group_name_H-M   'P 1'
#
loop_
_entity.id
_entity.type
_entity.pdbx_description
1 polymer ?
#
loop_
_entity_poly.entity_id
_entity_poly.type
_entity_poly.pdbx_seq_one_letter_code
_entity_poly.pdbx_strand_id
1 'polypeptide(L)'
;MFIHRYTRQQAIADGVLIDVSEMAREAGFRYPVAITRGVYGLITPSPGEELMGQSEDGRLWDVLFILYLAIKTSSQSTNEIRFKVLISGEEISLKALCHPDDQLEPVITIMLPDED
;
A
#
# COMPACT_ATOMS: atom_id res chain seq x y z
N MET A 1 -7.62 -20.94 -25.79
CA MET A 1 -7.32 -19.58 -25.30
C MET A 1 -6.74 -19.74 -23.91
N PHE A 2 -5.43 -19.58 -23.73
CA PHE A 2 -4.80 -19.61 -22.41
C PHE A 2 -4.84 -18.19 -21.85
N ILE A 3 -5.66 -17.97 -20.83
CA ILE A 3 -5.63 -16.74 -20.03
C ILE A 3 -4.58 -17.01 -18.95
N HIS A 4 -3.36 -16.52 -19.14
CA HIS A 4 -2.33 -16.61 -18.10
C HIS A 4 -2.73 -15.61 -17.01
N ARG A 5 -3.20 -16.10 -15.86
CA ARG A 5 -3.52 -15.25 -14.71
C ARG A 5 -2.20 -14.84 -14.06
N TYR A 6 -1.85 -13.57 -14.14
CA TYR A 6 -0.67 -13.02 -13.47
C TYR A 6 -0.95 -13.02 -11.96
N THR A 7 -0.18 -13.80 -11.20
CA THR A 7 -0.47 -14.06 -9.79
C THR A 7 0.09 -12.94 -8.92
N ARG A 8 -0.50 -12.73 -7.73
CA ARG A 8 0.04 -11.82 -6.72
C ARG A 8 1.46 -12.23 -6.33
N GLN A 9 1.71 -13.53 -6.22
CA GLN A 9 3.02 -14.06 -5.93
C GLN A 9 4.03 -13.74 -7.05
N GLN A 10 3.61 -13.79 -8.32
CA GLN A 10 4.43 -13.35 -9.45
C GLN A 10 4.67 -11.84 -9.39
N ALA A 11 3.65 -11.03 -9.11
CA ALA A 11 3.80 -9.59 -8.98
C ALA A 11 4.76 -9.18 -7.87
N ILE A 12 4.79 -9.93 -6.76
CA ILE A 12 5.76 -9.74 -5.68
C ILE A 12 7.16 -10.21 -6.11
N ALA A 13 7.27 -11.38 -6.73
CA ALA A 13 8.54 -11.91 -7.22
C ALA A 13 9.19 -11.01 -8.28
N ASP A 14 8.38 -10.38 -9.13
CA ASP A 14 8.79 -9.47 -10.19
C ASP A 14 8.99 -8.02 -9.69
N GLY A 15 8.77 -7.76 -8.39
CA GLY A 15 8.98 -6.46 -7.74
C GLY A 15 7.98 -5.38 -8.16
N VAL A 16 6.85 -5.78 -8.77
CA VAL A 16 5.73 -4.89 -9.10
C VAL A 16 4.95 -4.54 -7.84
N LEU A 17 4.79 -5.52 -6.94
CA LEU A 17 4.21 -5.37 -5.62
C LEU A 17 5.27 -5.64 -4.56
N ILE A 18 5.26 -4.84 -3.50
CA ILE A 18 6.14 -4.99 -2.35
C ILE A 18 5.27 -5.41 -1.18
N ASP A 19 5.53 -6.59 -0.60
CA ASP A 19 4.80 -7.08 0.57
C ASP A 19 5.19 -6.28 1.80
N VAL A 20 4.19 -5.71 2.47
CA VAL A 20 4.35 -4.91 3.70
C VAL A 20 3.50 -5.48 4.84
N SER A 21 3.07 -6.74 4.72
CA SER A 21 2.11 -7.37 5.63
C SER A 21 2.58 -7.42 7.08
N GLU A 22 3.88 -7.57 7.34
CA GLU A 22 4.40 -7.57 8.72
C GLU A 22 4.13 -6.25 9.44
N MET A 23 4.52 -5.11 8.84
CA MET A 23 4.26 -3.79 9.42
C MET A 23 2.76 -3.46 9.42
N ALA A 24 2.03 -3.88 8.39
CA ALA A 24 0.58 -3.70 8.34
C ALA A 24 -0.13 -4.43 9.50
N ARG A 25 0.34 -5.63 9.88
CA ARG A 25 -0.18 -6.35 11.04
C ARG A 25 0.03 -5.55 12.33
N GLU A 26 1.16 -4.87 12.48
CA GLU A 26 1.42 -3.97 13.62
C GLU A 26 0.48 -2.75 13.63
N ALA A 27 0.17 -2.19 12.46
CA ALA A 27 -0.80 -1.10 12.30
C ALA A 27 -2.27 -1.54 12.51
N GLY A 28 -2.54 -2.85 12.59
CA GLY A 28 -3.87 -3.40 12.91
C GLY A 28 -4.61 -4.04 11.74
N PHE A 29 -3.96 -4.24 10.58
CA PHE A 29 -4.54 -4.96 9.46
C PHE A 29 -4.57 -6.47 9.73
N ARG A 30 -5.61 -7.14 9.23
CA ARG A 30 -5.77 -8.60 9.31
C ARG A 30 -5.47 -9.32 8.00
N TYR A 31 -5.64 -8.61 6.89
CA TYR A 31 -5.41 -9.14 5.56
C TYR A 31 -4.00 -8.78 5.11
N PRO A 32 -3.34 -9.62 4.29
CA PRO A 32 -2.05 -9.27 3.69
C PRO A 32 -2.14 -7.95 2.93
N VAL A 33 -1.10 -7.13 3.05
CA VAL A 33 -1.02 -5.81 2.43
C VAL A 33 0.22 -5.74 1.55
N ALA A 34 0.06 -5.28 0.31
CA ALA A 34 1.21 -4.85 -0.50
C ALA A 34 1.04 -3.40 -0.96
N ILE A 35 2.14 -2.81 -1.37
CA ILE A 35 2.18 -1.52 -2.05
C ILE A 35 2.73 -1.70 -3.48
N THR A 36 2.33 -0.85 -4.42
CA THR A 36 2.94 -0.83 -5.76
C THR A 36 4.33 -0.25 -5.70
N ARG A 37 5.14 -0.52 -6.73
CA ARG A 37 6.44 0.14 -6.90
C ARG A 37 6.35 1.66 -6.98
N GLY A 38 5.25 2.21 -7.50
CA GLY A 38 4.99 3.65 -7.52
C GLY A 38 4.90 4.22 -6.10
N VAL A 39 4.14 3.56 -5.21
CA VAL A 39 4.06 3.94 -3.80
C VAL A 39 5.38 3.70 -3.08
N TYR A 40 6.08 2.60 -3.37
CA TYR A 40 7.41 2.32 -2.80
C TYR A 40 8.38 3.48 -3.07
N GLY A 41 8.44 3.96 -4.32
CA GLY A 41 9.29 5.10 -4.68
C GLY A 41 8.97 6.41 -3.94
N LEU A 42 7.72 6.60 -3.48
CA LEU A 42 7.35 7.77 -2.67
C LEU A 42 7.82 7.62 -1.22
N ILE A 43 7.77 6.40 -0.67
CA ILE A 43 8.17 6.15 0.71
C ILE A 43 9.68 5.96 0.88
N THR A 44 10.41 5.60 -0.18
CA THR A 44 11.88 5.53 -0.12
C THR A 44 12.48 6.95 -0.07
N PRO A 45 13.15 7.34 1.03
CA PRO A 45 13.78 8.66 1.12
C PRO A 45 15.00 8.77 0.21
N SER A 46 15.26 9.98 -0.28
CA SER A 46 16.56 10.30 -0.88
C SER A 46 17.65 10.41 0.21
N PRO A 47 18.94 10.28 -0.14
CA PRO A 47 20.03 10.39 0.84
C PRO A 47 20.02 11.73 1.62
N GLY A 48 19.57 12.82 0.99
CA GLY A 48 19.42 14.10 1.66
C GLY A 48 18.32 14.10 2.72
N GLU A 49 17.21 13.41 2.44
CA GLU A 49 16.10 13.27 3.39
C GLU A 49 16.45 12.31 4.54
N GLU A 50 17.22 11.26 4.28
CA GLU A 50 17.75 10.38 5.33
C GLU A 50 18.64 11.15 6.32
N LEU A 51 19.51 12.04 5.82
CA LEU A 51 20.31 12.94 6.67
C LEU A 51 19.45 13.91 7.47
N MET A 52 18.22 14.20 7.03
CA MET A 52 17.22 14.98 7.76
C MET A 52 16.34 14.12 8.68
N GLY A 53 16.60 12.81 8.78
CA GLY A 53 15.92 11.88 9.68
C GLY A 53 14.69 11.19 9.10
N GLN A 54 14.42 11.32 7.80
CA GLN A 54 13.36 10.54 7.15
C GLN A 54 13.80 9.08 6.96
N SER A 55 12.88 8.15 7.13
CA SER A 55 13.10 6.73 6.86
C SER A 55 11.97 6.12 6.03
N GLU A 56 12.28 5.06 5.30
CA GLU A 56 11.30 4.26 4.57
C GLU A 56 10.25 3.67 5.51
N ASP A 57 10.69 3.05 6.61
CA ASP A 57 9.80 2.47 7.62
C ASP A 57 8.86 3.51 8.24
N GLY A 58 9.35 4.72 8.53
CA GLY A 58 8.53 5.79 9.08
C GLY A 58 7.45 6.26 8.11
N ARG A 59 7.81 6.45 6.83
CA ARG A 59 6.84 6.82 5.79
C ARG A 59 5.85 5.70 5.49
N LEU A 60 6.29 4.45 5.51
CA LEU A 60 5.40 3.29 5.38
C LEU A 60 4.41 3.22 6.54
N TRP A 61 4.87 3.45 7.76
CA TRP A 61 4.02 3.52 8.93
C TRP A 61 2.93 4.59 8.79
N ASP A 62 3.30 5.80 8.34
CA ASP A 62 2.35 6.88 8.10
C ASP A 62 1.28 6.48 7.07
N VAL A 63 1.68 5.88 5.95
CA VAL A 63 0.75 5.38 4.92
C VAL A 63 -0.23 4.36 5.51
N LEU A 64 0.27 3.35 6.21
CA LEU A 64 -0.53 2.28 6.80
C LEU A 64 -1.49 2.81 7.87
N PHE A 65 -0.99 3.67 8.76
CA PHE A 65 -1.77 4.23 9.86
C PHE A 65 -2.90 5.13 9.34
N ILE A 66 -2.60 6.02 8.38
CA ILE A 66 -3.63 6.89 7.80
C ILE A 66 -4.66 6.09 7.02
N LEU A 67 -4.26 5.07 6.25
CA LEU A 67 -5.21 4.17 5.59
C LEU A 67 -6.10 3.45 6.62
N TYR A 68 -5.52 2.95 7.71
CA TYR A 68 -6.28 2.28 8.77
C TYR A 68 -7.35 3.22 9.36
N LEU A 69 -6.99 4.48 9.64
CA LEU A 69 -7.95 5.49 10.10
C LEU A 69 -9.03 5.78 9.05
N ALA A 70 -8.66 5.89 7.77
CA ALA A 70 -9.61 6.11 6.68
C ALA A 70 -10.62 4.96 6.57
N ILE A 71 -10.18 3.70 6.68
CA ILE A 71 -11.05 2.52 6.70
C ILE A 71 -12.01 2.58 7.91
N LYS A 72 -11.50 2.90 9.11
CA LYS A 72 -12.31 2.94 10.34
C LYS A 72 -13.36 4.05 10.37
N THR A 73 -13.09 5.15 9.67
CA THR A 73 -13.98 6.32 9.63
C THR A 73 -14.90 6.33 8.41
N SER A 74 -14.65 5.46 7.43
CA SER A 74 -15.55 5.27 6.29
C SER A 74 -16.92 4.76 6.75
N SER A 75 -17.97 5.45 6.31
CA SER A 75 -19.36 5.03 6.51
C SER A 75 -19.88 4.13 5.39
N GLN A 76 -19.09 3.92 4.33
CA GLN A 76 -19.48 3.16 3.16
C GLN A 76 -18.88 1.75 3.20
N SER A 77 -19.71 0.74 2.92
CA SER A 77 -19.24 -0.61 2.63
C SER A 77 -18.74 -0.65 1.18
N THR A 78 -17.45 -0.38 1.01
CA THR A 78 -16.74 -0.36 -0.27
C THR A 78 -15.49 -1.23 -0.17
N ASN A 79 -15.00 -1.73 -1.30
CA ASN A 79 -13.71 -2.40 -1.40
C ASN A 79 -12.57 -1.46 -1.80
N GLU A 80 -12.87 -0.22 -2.22
CA GLU A 80 -11.88 0.82 -2.51
C GLU A 80 -11.98 1.96 -1.47
N ILE A 81 -10.84 2.37 -0.91
CA ILE A 81 -10.70 3.55 -0.05
C ILE A 81 -9.66 4.49 -0.67
N ARG A 82 -10.04 5.75 -0.89
CA ARG A 82 -9.12 6.83 -1.27
C ARG A 82 -8.77 7.65 -0.06
N PHE A 83 -7.49 7.97 0.10
CA PHE A 83 -7.00 8.73 1.24
C PHE A 83 -5.81 9.60 0.84
N LYS A 84 -5.45 10.53 1.73
CA LYS A 84 -4.30 11.40 1.55
C LYS A 84 -3.35 11.27 2.73
N VAL A 85 -2.06 11.25 2.46
CA VAL A 85 -1.00 11.11 3.46
C VAL A 85 0.05 12.18 3.21
N LEU A 86 0.65 12.70 4.29
CA LEU A 86 1.74 13.65 4.20
C LEU A 86 3.07 12.89 4.15
N ILE A 87 3.84 13.05 3.08
CA ILE A 87 5.17 12.45 2.93
C ILE A 87 6.15 13.59 2.65
N SER A 88 7.17 13.78 3.49
CA SER A 88 8.14 14.88 3.37
C SER A 88 7.53 16.28 3.25
N GLY A 89 6.36 16.51 3.86
CA GLY A 89 5.67 17.79 3.80
C GLY A 89 4.80 17.99 2.54
N GLU A 90 4.71 16.99 1.67
CA GLU A 90 3.81 16.99 0.52
C GLU A 90 2.60 16.09 0.75
N GLU A 91 1.41 16.58 0.42
CA GLU A 91 0.17 15.80 0.52
C GLU A 91 0.01 14.92 -0.72
N ILE A 92 0.13 13.61 -0.54
CA ILE A 92 0.04 12.62 -1.60
C ILE A 92 -1.31 11.90 -1.51
N SER A 93 -2.00 11.81 -2.65
CA SER A 93 -3.25 11.05 -2.76
C SER A 93 -2.93 9.60 -3.14
N LEU A 94 -3.52 8.64 -2.42
CA LEU A 94 -3.37 7.21 -2.65
C LEU A 94 -4.75 6.54 -2.65
N LYS A 95 -4.81 5.33 -3.20
CA LYS A 95 -5.97 4.43 -3.05
C LYS A 95 -5.54 3.07 -2.53
N ALA A 96 -6.42 2.43 -1.78
CA ALA A 96 -6.28 1.06 -1.34
C ALA A 96 -7.47 0.25 -1.85
N LEU A 97 -7.19 -0.89 -2.44
CA LEU A 97 -8.18 -1.81 -2.98
C LEU A 97 -8.11 -3.14 -2.24
N CYS A 98 -9.24 -3.58 -1.70
CA CYS A 98 -9.45 -4.93 -1.19
C CYS A 98 -10.00 -5.82 -2.31
N HIS A 99 -9.30 -6.90 -2.63
CA HIS A 99 -9.67 -7.80 -3.72
C HIS A 99 -9.22 -9.24 -3.39
N PRO A 100 -9.78 -10.26 -4.06
CA PRO A 100 -9.29 -11.62 -3.92
C PRO A 100 -7.89 -11.76 -4.52
N ASP A 101 -7.06 -12.58 -3.89
CA ASP A 101 -5.82 -13.07 -4.47
C ASP A 101 -6.09 -14.28 -5.42
N ASP A 102 -5.02 -15.02 -5.74
CA ASP A 102 -5.12 -16.20 -6.59
C ASP A 102 -5.88 -17.37 -5.96
N GLN A 103 -5.87 -17.45 -4.62
CA GLN A 103 -6.57 -18.45 -3.81
C GLN A 103 -7.97 -17.98 -3.37
N LEU A 104 -8.41 -16.80 -3.81
CA LEU A 104 -9.66 -16.14 -3.41
C LEU A 104 -9.66 -15.63 -1.96
N GLU A 105 -8.49 -15.52 -1.34
CA GLU A 105 -8.33 -14.91 -0.03
C GLU A 105 -8.27 -13.39 -0.15
N PRO A 106 -8.85 -12.63 0.79
CA PRO A 106 -8.84 -11.18 0.73
C PRO A 106 -7.44 -10.62 0.95
N VAL A 107 -7.00 -9.75 0.05
CA VAL A 107 -5.75 -8.98 0.16
C VAL A 107 -6.02 -7.51 -0.10
N ILE A 108 -5.13 -6.66 0.44
CA ILE A 108 -5.19 -5.21 0.24
C ILE A 108 -3.96 -4.78 -0.57
N THR A 109 -4.19 -3.98 -1.61
CA THR A 109 -3.10 -3.36 -2.38
C THR A 109 -3.24 -1.85 -2.31
N ILE A 110 -2.17 -1.16 -1.89
CA ILE A 110 -2.08 0.30 -1.86
C ILE A 110 -1.32 0.78 -3.09
N MET A 111 -1.87 1.76 -3.79
CA MET A 111 -1.39 2.20 -5.09
C MET A 111 -1.67 3.69 -5.32
N LEU A 112 -1.06 4.26 -6.35
CA LEU A 112 -1.40 5.59 -6.83
C LEU A 112 -2.85 5.62 -7.38
N PRO A 113 -3.52 6.78 -7.39
CA PRO A 113 -4.93 6.85 -7.80
C PRO A 113 -5.20 6.37 -9.23
N ASP A 114 -4.21 6.52 -10.10
CA ASP A 114 -4.26 6.24 -11.54
C ASP A 114 -3.71 4.85 -11.91
N GLU A 115 -3.18 4.10 -10.94
CA GLU A 115 -2.75 2.70 -11.13
C GLU A 115 -3.95 1.76 -10.97
N ASP A 116 -4.04 0.66 -11.74
CA ASP A 116 -5.13 -0.32 -11.67
C ASP A 116 -4.64 -1.73 -11.27
#